data_AF-A0A6V8PUW3-F1
#
_entry.id   AF-A0A6V8PUW3-F1
#
_cell.length_a   1.000
_cell.length_b   1.000
_cell.length_c   1.000
_cell.angle_alpha   90.00
_cell.angle_beta   90.00
_cell.angle_gamma   90.00
#
_symmetry.space_group_name_H-M   'P 1'
#
loop_
_entity.id
_entity.type
_entity.pdbx_description
1 polymer ?
#
loop_
_entity_poly.entity_id
_entity_poly.type
_entity_poly.pdbx_seq_one_letter_code
_entity_poly.pdbx_strand_id
1 'polypeptide(L)'
;MNQGLPASIWFILAAFSWLPGANLAVSSIITLFLVACGFGVMWGVLGGSMPRSGGEYVYNSRILHPTIGLAVSFVNAGFIYLAWIWVLAPWAGQIGLPMMAGVLGIAPEAVEPFSSGWGLYVVTTIVNVTAFLAVHGRFL
;
A
#
# COMPACT_ATOMS: atom_id res chain seq x y z
N MET A 1 -0.40 10.20 -7.65
CA MET A 1 -1.44 9.14 -7.81
C MET A 1 -1.96 8.89 -6.42
N ASN A 2 -3.27 8.94 -6.24
CA ASN A 2 -3.89 9.00 -4.92
C ASN A 2 -3.69 7.70 -4.12
N GLN A 3 -2.84 7.76 -3.09
CA GLN A 3 -2.55 6.61 -2.23
C GLN A 3 -3.41 6.60 -0.96
N GLY A 4 -4.09 7.69 -0.61
CA GLY A 4 -4.86 7.79 0.62
C GLY A 4 -6.00 6.75 0.69
N LEU A 5 -6.77 6.64 -0.39
CA LEU A 5 -7.91 5.71 -0.49
C LEU A 5 -7.47 4.23 -0.39
N PRO A 6 -6.53 3.74 -1.23
CA PRO A 6 -6.03 2.38 -1.12
C PRO A 6 -5.39 2.08 0.23
N ALA A 7 -4.62 3.04 0.77
CA ALA A 7 -3.98 2.91 2.09
C ALA A 7 -5.01 2.76 3.20
N SER A 8 -6.05 3.60 3.23
CA SER A 8 -7.10 3.54 4.26
C SER A 8 -7.84 2.20 4.26
N ILE A 9 -8.15 1.66 3.08
CA ILE A 9 -8.79 0.35 2.95
C ILE A 9 -7.83 -0.75 3.45
N TRP A 10 -6.56 -0.69 3.05
CA TRP A 10 -5.55 -1.66 3.45
C TRP A 10 -5.32 -1.67 4.97
N PHE A 11 -5.24 -0.50 5.62
CA PHE A 11 -5.00 -0.41 7.06
C PHE A 11 -6.11 -1.03 7.91
N ILE A 12 -7.35 -1.05 7.44
CA ILE A 12 -8.46 -1.70 8.17
C ILE A 12 -8.40 -3.21 8.05
N LEU A 13 -8.05 -3.71 6.86
CA LEU A 13 -7.83 -5.14 6.66
C LEU A 13 -6.63 -5.61 7.48
N ALA A 14 -5.56 -4.82 7.53
CA ALA A 14 -4.37 -5.08 8.33
C ALA A 14 -4.61 -4.90 9.84
N ALA A 15 -5.62 -4.13 10.27
CA ALA A 15 -5.93 -3.88 11.68
C ALA A 15 -6.23 -5.17 12.46
N PHE A 16 -6.68 -6.25 11.77
CA PHE A 16 -6.83 -7.59 12.35
C PHE A 16 -5.54 -8.10 13.02
N SER A 17 -4.39 -7.76 12.45
CA SER A 17 -3.09 -8.22 12.95
C SER A 17 -2.55 -7.37 14.10
N TRP A 18 -3.02 -6.13 14.27
CA TRP A 18 -2.44 -5.16 15.19
C TRP A 18 -3.33 -4.83 16.40
N LEU A 19 -4.64 -4.98 16.28
CA LEU A 19 -5.61 -4.68 17.34
C LEU A 19 -6.55 -5.87 17.60
N PRO A 20 -6.09 -6.90 18.34
CA PRO A 20 -6.93 -8.02 18.74
C PRO A 20 -8.09 -7.51 19.63
N GLY A 21 -9.33 -7.74 19.20
CA GLY A 21 -10.54 -7.35 19.95
C GLY A 21 -11.28 -6.11 19.42
N ALA A 22 -10.79 -5.45 18.37
CA ALA A 22 -11.51 -4.36 17.72
C ALA A 22 -12.77 -4.86 16.98
N ASN A 23 -13.87 -4.10 17.07
CA ASN A 23 -15.10 -4.41 16.33
C ASN A 23 -14.99 -3.95 14.88
N LEU A 24 -14.73 -4.92 13.99
CA LEU A 24 -14.46 -4.65 12.58
C LEU A 24 -15.64 -4.02 11.84
N ALA A 25 -16.87 -4.41 12.19
CA ALA A 25 -18.07 -3.91 11.53
C ALA A 25 -18.22 -2.41 11.80
N VAL A 26 -18.05 -2.00 13.06
CA VAL A 26 -18.12 -0.60 13.46
C VAL A 26 -16.97 0.20 12.82
N SER A 27 -15.73 -0.29 12.87
CA SER A 27 -14.59 0.37 12.23
C SER A 27 -14.78 0.54 10.73
N SER A 28 -15.28 -0.49 10.04
CA SER A 28 -15.52 -0.45 8.58
C SER A 28 -16.59 0.56 8.20
N ILE A 29 -17.67 0.65 8.97
CA ILE A 29 -18.74 1.64 8.75
C ILE A 29 -18.21 3.06 8.95
N ILE A 30 -17.45 3.30 10.02
CA ILE A 30 -16.85 4.61 10.30
C ILE A 30 -15.91 5.01 9.16
N THR A 31 -15.04 4.09 8.71
CA THR A 31 -14.14 4.39 7.60
C THR A 31 -14.88 4.61 6.31
N LEU A 32 -15.87 3.78 5.98
CA LEU A 32 -16.67 3.97 4.76
C LEU A 32 -17.23 5.39 4.72
N PHE A 33 -17.79 5.86 5.83
CA PHE A 33 -18.31 7.21 5.94
C PHE A 33 -17.21 8.28 5.79
N LEU A 34 -16.11 8.17 6.53
CA LEU A 34 -15.02 9.16 6.50
C LEU A 34 -14.32 9.24 5.14
N VAL A 35 -14.10 8.09 4.50
CA VAL A 35 -13.45 8.00 3.19
C VAL A 35 -14.40 8.48 2.09
N ALA A 36 -15.66 8.06 2.09
CA ALA A 36 -16.63 8.47 1.08
C ALA A 36 -16.93 9.98 1.18
N CYS A 37 -17.30 10.46 2.38
CA CYS A 37 -17.73 11.84 2.59
C CYS A 37 -16.57 12.83 2.67
N GLY A 38 -15.44 12.45 3.27
CA GLY A 38 -14.29 13.33 3.38
C GLY A 38 -13.46 13.31 2.10
N PHE A 39 -12.78 12.18 1.89
CA PHE A 39 -11.74 12.09 0.87
C PHE A 39 -12.29 11.95 -0.55
N GLY A 40 -13.35 11.17 -0.73
CA GLY A 40 -14.02 10.96 -2.02
C GLY A 40 -14.66 12.24 -2.57
N VAL A 41 -15.40 12.97 -1.74
CA VAL A 41 -16.01 14.25 -2.14
C VAL A 41 -14.94 15.30 -2.46
N MET A 42 -13.92 15.45 -1.61
CA MET A 42 -12.84 16.41 -1.83
C MET A 42 -12.11 16.15 -3.15
N TRP A 43 -11.76 14.90 -3.44
CA TRP A 43 -11.14 14.53 -4.72
C TRP A 43 -12.09 14.66 -5.91
N GLY A 44 -13.39 14.41 -5.73
CA GLY A 44 -14.39 14.61 -6.78
C GLY A 44 -14.50 16.09 -7.18
N VAL A 45 -14.60 16.99 -6.19
CA VAL A 45 -14.69 18.44 -6.43
C VAL A 45 -13.40 18.97 -7.04
N LEU A 46 -12.23 18.56 -6.53
CA LEU A 46 -10.95 18.99 -7.07
C LEU A 46 -10.68 18.43 -8.47
N GLY A 47 -11.05 17.17 -8.72
CA GLY A 47 -10.98 16.56 -10.04
C GLY A 47 -11.87 17.25 -11.07
N GLY A 48 -13.07 17.66 -10.69
CA GLY A 48 -14.00 18.38 -11.55
C GLY A 48 -13.59 19.84 -11.79
N SER A 49 -13.11 20.53 -10.76
CA SER A 49 -12.71 21.95 -10.84
C SER A 49 -11.34 22.17 -11.47
N MET A 50 -10.46 21.15 -11.47
CA MET A 50 -9.11 21.23 -12.02
C MET A 50 -8.81 20.03 -12.92
N PRO A 51 -9.48 19.89 -14.09
CA PRO A 51 -9.42 18.70 -14.95
C PRO A 51 -8.11 18.64 -15.75
N ARG A 52 -7.00 18.39 -15.05
CA ARG A 52 -5.68 18.18 -15.66
C ARG A 52 -4.99 16.97 -15.04
N SER A 53 -4.21 16.26 -15.85
CA SER A 53 -3.38 15.15 -15.37
C SER A 53 -2.32 15.67 -14.40
N GLY A 54 -2.35 15.20 -13.15
CA GLY A 54 -1.31 15.50 -12.15
C GLY A 54 -1.73 15.39 -10.68
N GLY A 55 -3.01 15.15 -10.37
CA GLY A 55 -3.47 14.73 -9.04
C GLY A 55 -3.06 15.67 -7.90
N GLU A 56 -2.45 15.14 -6.84
CA GLU A 56 -2.08 15.92 -5.65
C GLU A 56 -1.15 17.10 -5.97
N TYR A 57 -0.20 16.93 -6.89
CA TYR A 57 0.70 18.02 -7.30
C TYR A 57 -0.11 19.21 -7.81
N VAL A 58 -1.07 18.91 -8.66
CA VAL A 58 -1.91 19.86 -9.35
C VAL A 58 -2.83 20.60 -8.39
N TYR A 59 -3.49 19.91 -7.46
CA TYR A 59 -4.41 20.59 -6.55
C TYR A 59 -3.63 21.47 -5.57
N ASN A 60 -2.58 20.93 -4.95
CA ASN A 60 -1.80 21.66 -3.95
C ASN A 60 -1.02 22.85 -4.55
N SER A 61 -0.50 22.73 -5.78
CA SER A 61 0.20 23.83 -6.45
C SER A 61 -0.70 25.03 -6.79
N ARG A 62 -2.00 24.81 -6.99
CA ARG A 62 -2.97 25.88 -7.33
C ARG A 62 -3.68 26.47 -6.13
N ILE A 63 -3.85 25.71 -5.05
CA ILE A 63 -4.57 26.14 -3.84
C ILE A 63 -3.63 26.75 -2.81
N LEU A 64 -2.47 26.10 -2.58
CA LEU A 64 -1.58 26.45 -1.49
C LEU A 64 -0.33 27.17 -2.00
N HIS A 65 0.56 26.44 -2.65
CA HIS A 65 1.80 26.98 -3.21
C HIS A 65 2.48 25.93 -4.10
N PRO A 66 3.17 26.32 -5.19
CA PRO A 66 3.92 25.39 -6.04
C PRO A 66 4.94 24.52 -5.28
N THR A 67 5.64 25.08 -4.29
CA THR A 67 6.62 24.31 -3.48
C THR A 67 5.96 23.25 -2.60
N ILE A 68 4.74 23.50 -2.09
CA ILE A 68 4.00 22.50 -1.32
C ILE A 68 3.54 21.37 -2.23
N GLY A 69 3.04 21.69 -3.43
CA GLY A 69 2.71 20.68 -4.43
C GLY A 69 3.91 19.80 -4.75
N LEU A 70 5.08 20.40 -4.95
CA LEU A 70 6.34 19.67 -5.17
C LEU A 70 6.71 18.79 -3.98
N ALA A 71 6.70 19.33 -2.76
CA ALA A 71 7.04 18.60 -1.54
C ALA A 71 6.13 17.39 -1.32
N VAL A 72 4.81 17.56 -1.45
CA VAL A 72 3.83 16.46 -1.34
C VAL A 72 4.09 15.40 -2.41
N SER A 73 4.47 15.79 -3.62
CA SER A 73 4.78 14.85 -4.69
C SER A 73 6.05 14.05 -4.41
N PHE A 74 7.09 14.68 -3.85
CA PHE A 74 8.30 13.98 -3.42
C PHE A 74 8.05 13.04 -2.24
N VAL A 75 7.22 13.44 -1.27
CA VAL A 75 6.85 12.55 -0.16
C VAL A 75 6.01 11.39 -0.66
N ASN A 76 5.07 11.62 -1.57
CA ASN A 76 4.24 10.56 -2.12
C ASN A 76 5.08 9.59 -2.98
N ALA A 77 5.83 10.10 -3.97
CA ALA A 77 6.66 9.29 -4.86
C ALA A 77 7.85 8.63 -4.15
N GLY A 78 8.57 9.39 -3.34
CA GLY A 78 9.78 8.95 -2.66
C GLY A 78 9.47 8.16 -1.40
N PHE A 79 8.75 8.75 -0.45
CA PHE A 79 8.59 8.12 0.86
C PHE A 79 7.45 7.09 0.90
N ILE A 80 6.25 7.43 0.43
CA ILE A 80 5.08 6.54 0.55
C ILE A 80 5.25 5.27 -0.30
N TYR A 81 5.72 5.35 -1.55
CA TYR A 81 5.91 4.14 -2.35
C TYR A 81 7.08 3.28 -1.88
N LEU A 82 8.20 3.85 -1.42
CA LEU A 82 9.23 3.07 -0.72
C LEU A 82 8.64 2.40 0.52
N ALA A 83 7.75 3.11 1.23
CA ALA A 83 7.02 2.58 2.35
C ALA A 83 5.91 1.56 1.98
N TRP A 84 5.63 1.32 0.70
CA TRP A 84 4.82 0.17 0.30
C TRP A 84 5.70 -1.02 -0.05
N ILE A 85 6.87 -0.77 -0.65
CA ILE A 85 7.85 -1.81 -0.98
C ILE A 85 8.35 -2.53 0.29
N TRP A 86 8.72 -1.77 1.34
CA TRP A 86 9.23 -2.34 2.58
C TRP A 86 8.20 -3.15 3.41
N VAL A 87 6.90 -3.05 3.09
CA VAL A 87 5.78 -3.69 3.81
C VAL A 87 5.24 -4.85 3.00
N LEU A 88 5.01 -4.64 1.70
CA LEU A 88 4.41 -5.64 0.83
C LEU A 88 5.40 -6.74 0.45
N ALA A 89 6.69 -6.44 0.28
CA ALA A 89 7.66 -7.48 -0.04
C ALA A 89 7.80 -8.52 1.10
N PRO A 90 7.93 -8.14 2.39
CA PRO A 90 7.95 -9.10 3.50
C PRO A 90 6.66 -9.91 3.63
N TRP A 91 5.51 -9.33 3.30
CA TRP A 91 4.24 -10.03 3.36
C TRP A 91 4.16 -11.25 2.44
N ALA A 92 4.88 -11.27 1.31
CA ALA A 92 4.99 -12.46 0.47
C ALA A 92 5.62 -13.65 1.24
N GLY A 93 6.60 -13.37 2.10
CA GLY A 93 7.25 -14.38 2.94
C GLY A 93 6.52 -14.68 4.24
N GLN A 94 5.96 -13.67 4.90
CA GLN A 94 5.32 -13.81 6.21
C GLN A 94 3.90 -14.36 6.15
N ILE A 95 3.15 -14.06 5.07
CA ILE A 95 1.74 -14.42 4.94
C ILE A 95 1.53 -15.30 3.71
N GLY A 96 2.07 -14.90 2.56
CA GLY A 96 1.87 -15.62 1.29
C GLY A 96 2.41 -17.05 1.31
N LEU A 97 3.67 -17.21 1.71
CA LEU A 97 4.36 -18.51 1.79
C LEU A 97 3.67 -19.48 2.78
N PRO A 98 3.36 -19.09 4.03
CA PRO A 98 2.63 -19.94 4.96
C PRO A 98 1.21 -20.31 4.50
N MET A 99 0.47 -19.37 3.88
CA MET A 99 -0.85 -19.66 3.33
C MET A 99 -0.77 -20.71 2.20
N MET A 100 0.20 -20.56 1.30
CA MET A 100 0.42 -21.53 0.21
C MET A 100 0.82 -22.91 0.76
N ALA A 101 1.70 -22.95 1.75
CA ALA A 101 2.12 -24.18 2.41
C ALA A 101 0.94 -24.90 3.07
N GLY A 102 0.04 -24.15 3.71
CA GLY A 102 -1.18 -24.68 4.31
C GLY A 102 -2.13 -25.32 3.28
N VAL A 103 -2.26 -24.74 2.08
CA VAL A 103 -3.08 -25.30 0.99
C VAL A 103 -2.43 -26.54 0.37
N LEU A 104 -1.11 -26.55 0.25
CA LEU A 104 -0.35 -27.67 -0.34
C LEU A 104 -0.10 -28.83 0.63
N GLY A 105 -0.51 -28.69 1.91
CA GLY A 105 -0.26 -29.69 2.95
C GLY A 105 1.21 -29.81 3.33
N ILE A 106 2.01 -28.78 3.06
CA ILE A 106 3.44 -28.74 3.43
C ILE A 106 3.52 -28.46 4.93
N ALA A 107 4.40 -29.21 5.61
CA ALA A 107 4.62 -29.06 7.04
C ALA A 107 5.09 -27.62 7.37
N PRO A 108 4.52 -26.94 8.37
CA PRO A 108 4.83 -25.54 8.69
C PRO A 108 6.31 -25.30 9.00
N GLU A 109 7.01 -26.31 9.55
CA GLU A 109 8.42 -26.21 9.93
C GLU A 109 9.33 -26.00 8.71
N ALA A 110 8.91 -26.45 7.52
CA ALA A 110 9.68 -26.27 6.30
C ALA A 110 9.67 -24.81 5.79
N VAL A 111 8.71 -24.00 6.24
CA VAL A 111 8.45 -22.64 5.73
C VAL A 111 8.80 -21.55 6.75
N GLU A 112 8.86 -21.91 8.02
CA GLU A 112 9.28 -21.02 9.12
C GLU A 112 10.65 -20.33 8.88
N PRO A 113 11.70 -21.00 8.34
CA PRO A 113 12.98 -20.36 8.07
C PRO A 113 12.91 -19.26 7.01
N PHE A 114 11.95 -19.33 6.09
CA PHE A 114 11.72 -18.33 5.03
C PHE A 114 10.77 -17.21 5.45
N SER A 115 10.05 -17.41 6.56
CA SER A 115 9.07 -16.46 7.10
C SER A 115 9.68 -15.52 8.15
N SER A 116 10.91 -15.77 8.59
CA SER A 116 11.60 -15.01 9.64
C SER A 116 13.10 -14.81 9.36
N GLY A 117 13.74 -13.90 10.11
CA GLY A 117 15.20 -13.71 10.10
C GLY A 117 15.81 -13.42 8.73
N TRP A 118 16.94 -14.07 8.43
CA TRP A 118 17.67 -13.91 7.17
C TRP A 118 16.96 -14.52 5.96
N GLY A 119 16.16 -15.59 6.15
CA GLY A 119 15.41 -16.20 5.04
C GLY A 119 14.36 -15.25 4.50
N LEU A 120 13.69 -14.49 5.37
CA LEU A 120 12.76 -13.44 4.97
C LEU A 120 13.46 -12.32 4.18
N TYR A 121 14.67 -11.93 4.57
CA TYR A 121 15.44 -10.93 3.83
C TYR A 121 15.77 -11.40 2.40
N VAL A 122 16.10 -12.68 2.23
CA VAL A 122 16.36 -13.25 0.90
C VAL A 122 15.08 -13.29 0.06
N VAL A 123 13.98 -13.78 0.62
CA VAL A 123 12.66 -13.81 -0.07
C VAL A 123 12.24 -12.41 -0.51
N THR A 124 12.32 -11.43 0.39
CA THR A 124 11.94 -10.05 0.09
C THR A 124 12.79 -9.43 -1.00
N THR A 125 14.09 -9.69 -0.98
CA THR A 125 15.01 -9.24 -2.03
C THR A 125 14.67 -9.86 -3.38
N ILE A 126 14.39 -11.17 -3.43
CA ILE A 126 13.98 -11.86 -4.65
C ILE A 126 12.66 -11.28 -5.19
N VAL A 127 11.67 -11.03 -4.33
CA VAL A 127 10.39 -10.44 -4.73
C VAL A 127 10.59 -9.05 -5.33
N ASN A 128 11.43 -8.21 -4.72
CA ASN A 128 11.71 -6.87 -5.24
C ASN A 128 12.47 -6.90 -6.57
N VAL A 129 13.46 -7.78 -6.71
CA VAL A 129 14.23 -7.93 -7.95
C VAL A 129 13.33 -8.46 -9.07
N THR A 130 12.52 -9.48 -8.81
CA THR A 130 11.59 -10.03 -9.80
C THR A 130 10.51 -9.02 -10.19
N ALA A 131 9.96 -8.25 -9.24
CA ALA A 131 9.03 -7.17 -9.53
C ALA A 131 9.68 -6.08 -10.40
N PHE A 132 10.92 -5.69 -10.10
CA PHE A 132 11.67 -4.72 -10.90
C PHE A 132 11.87 -5.23 -12.34
N LEU A 133 12.30 -6.47 -12.50
CA LEU A 133 12.49 -7.11 -13.81
C LEU A 133 11.18 -7.26 -14.57
N ALA A 134 10.06 -7.59 -13.92
CA ALA A 134 8.76 -7.72 -14.56
C ALA A 134 8.24 -6.40 -15.14
N VAL A 135 8.51 -5.28 -14.46
CA VAL A 135 8.10 -3.94 -14.91
C VAL A 135 8.99 -3.45 -16.07
N HIS A 136 10.28 -3.76 -16.07
CA HIS A 136 11.24 -3.25 -17.07
C HIS A 136 11.54 -4.24 -18.21
N GLY A 137 11.17 -5.51 -18.07
CA GLY A 137 11.49 -6.59 -19.00
C GLY A 137 10.58 -6.71 -20.23
N ARG A 138 9.63 -5.79 -20.43
CA ARG A 138 8.66 -5.83 -21.57
C ARG A 138 9.11 -5.05 -22.81
N PHE A 139 10.41 -5.03 -23.12
CA PHE A 139 10.97 -4.41 -24.33
C PHE A 139 11.89 -5.33 -25.15
N LEU A 140 11.59 -6.62 -25.20
CA LEU A 140 12.14 -7.56 -26.19
C LEU A 140 11.00 -8.22 -26.96
#